data_AF-A0A0N0XJE1-F1
#
_entry.id   AF-A0A0N0XJE1-F1
#
_cell.length_a   1.000
_cell.length_b   1.000
_cell.length_c   1.000
_cell.angle_alpha   90.00
_cell.angle_beta   90.00
_cell.angle_gamma   90.00
#
_symmetry.space_group_name_H-M   'P 1'
#
loop_
_entity.id
_entity.type
_entity.pdbx_description
1 polymer ?
#
loop_
_entity_poly.entity_id
_entity_poly.type
_entity_poly.pdbx_seq_one_letter_code
_entity_poly.pdbx_strand_id
1 'polypeptide(L)'
;MPSKNKPASKLPGVLAFQRSLLLSDAAFYSVMPDGSTSPVQVIRHGIRGTQNTNQDGNKETSTTGTAERVEVSQIQITDSARLDCEAVALEVRFDLRMLDLKGSLFTCALGKKQKGEEVAEFRASFDEFIERAYSSAGLQEVARRIARNIFNGRWLWRNRTLACAITVRVTNANDKVYTQDALAISTSQFGDYSAAEISVGNIIAEGLCGNTTATTLRISATLDFGLRGAVEVYPSQNYVEEKPKGFARPLYALGVPEPRDSNPEIKLDFVATRVMGHAALRDQKVSNALRTIDTWYPAYPEIGRPIPVEPNGANLDAQRRFRDPKTNTSAWIYAGKMRGLDPDSDGGMYMIASLIRGGVFSSSTEEKKNEDATE
;
A
#
# COMPACT_ATOMS: atom_id res chain seq x y z
N MET A 1 19.90 -30.46 23.13
CA MET A 1 21.09 -30.11 22.33
C MET A 1 20.70 -29.00 21.38
N PRO A 2 21.43 -27.89 21.29
CA PRO A 2 21.10 -26.83 20.34
C PRO A 2 21.27 -27.37 18.93
N SER A 3 20.19 -27.34 18.16
CA SER A 3 20.19 -27.63 16.72
C SER A 3 21.31 -26.83 16.06
N LYS A 4 22.28 -27.51 15.44
CA LYS A 4 23.31 -26.86 14.62
C LYS A 4 22.57 -26.07 13.53
N ASN A 5 22.68 -24.74 13.54
CA ASN A 5 22.16 -23.87 12.50
C ASN A 5 22.67 -24.37 11.13
N LYS A 6 21.81 -25.05 10.37
CA LYS A 6 22.10 -25.36 8.96
C LYS A 6 22.28 -24.02 8.22
N PRO A 7 23.31 -23.88 7.38
CA PRO A 7 23.51 -22.67 6.59
C PRO A 7 22.28 -22.41 5.71
N ALA A 8 21.98 -21.14 5.42
CA ALA A 8 20.89 -20.78 4.52
C ALA A 8 21.11 -21.46 3.17
N SER A 9 20.10 -22.17 2.67
CA SER A 9 20.15 -22.78 1.35
C SER A 9 20.18 -21.68 0.29
N LYS A 10 20.93 -21.91 -0.79
CA LYS A 10 20.98 -20.98 -1.91
C LYS A 10 19.59 -20.89 -2.55
N LEU A 11 19.10 -19.67 -2.76
CA LEU A 11 17.81 -19.47 -3.42
C LEU A 11 17.88 -19.86 -4.91
N PRO A 12 16.77 -20.36 -5.49
CA PRO A 12 16.66 -20.53 -6.94
C PRO A 12 16.93 -19.22 -7.70
N GLY A 13 17.55 -19.34 -8.88
CA GLY A 13 17.94 -18.20 -9.71
C GLY A 13 16.75 -17.42 -10.24
N VAL A 14 15.60 -18.08 -10.45
CA VAL A 14 14.33 -17.41 -10.72
C VAL A 14 13.33 -17.85 -9.65
N LEU A 15 12.99 -16.91 -8.77
CA LEU A 15 12.06 -17.12 -7.68
C LEU A 15 11.09 -15.94 -7.61
N ALA A 16 9.79 -16.20 -7.62
CA ALA A 16 8.76 -15.18 -7.47
C ALA A 16 7.57 -15.73 -6.69
N PHE A 17 7.04 -14.89 -5.81
CA PHE A 17 5.81 -15.12 -5.09
C PHE A 17 4.74 -14.14 -5.58
N GLN A 18 3.54 -14.63 -5.88
CA GLN A 18 2.39 -13.75 -6.11
C GLN A 18 1.83 -13.23 -4.78
N ARG A 19 1.15 -12.09 -4.81
CA ARG A 19 0.46 -11.56 -3.64
C ARG A 19 -0.69 -12.47 -3.21
N SER A 20 -0.90 -12.62 -1.91
CA SER A 20 -2.01 -13.41 -1.35
C SER A 20 -3.20 -12.57 -0.88
N LEU A 21 -3.12 -11.24 -0.98
CA LEU A 21 -4.26 -10.34 -0.78
C LEU A 21 -4.70 -9.79 -2.13
N LEU A 22 -5.92 -10.11 -2.53
CA LEU A 22 -6.58 -9.54 -3.69
C LEU A 22 -7.53 -8.44 -3.21
N LEU A 23 -7.32 -7.21 -3.69
CA LEU A 23 -8.14 -6.07 -3.34
C LEU A 23 -8.75 -5.44 -4.60
N SER A 24 -9.98 -4.93 -4.47
CA SER A 24 -10.46 -3.90 -5.39
C SER A 24 -9.79 -2.56 -5.06
N ASP A 25 -9.88 -1.60 -5.99
CA ASP A 25 -9.63 -0.20 -5.63
C ASP A 25 -10.67 0.27 -4.60
N ALA A 26 -10.27 1.24 -3.77
CA ALA A 26 -11.09 1.80 -2.71
C ALA A 26 -11.81 3.07 -3.17
N ALA A 27 -13.07 2.91 -3.58
CA ALA A 27 -13.87 3.94 -4.23
C ALA A 27 -14.56 4.89 -3.23
N PHE A 28 -14.66 6.18 -3.57
CA PHE A 28 -15.10 7.26 -2.67
C PHE A 28 -16.54 7.68 -2.95
N TYR A 29 -17.36 7.81 -1.93
CA TYR A 29 -18.76 8.19 -2.05
C TYR A 29 -19.10 9.33 -1.08
N SER A 30 -19.86 10.31 -1.56
CA SER A 30 -20.55 11.27 -0.70
C SER A 30 -21.72 10.58 -0.03
N VAL A 31 -21.87 10.74 1.28
CA VAL A 31 -23.06 10.28 2.03
C VAL A 31 -23.97 11.48 2.25
N MET A 32 -25.24 11.37 1.83
CA MET A 32 -26.25 12.42 1.96
C MET A 32 -27.00 12.33 3.28
N PRO A 33 -27.76 13.38 3.69
CA PRO A 33 -28.52 13.37 4.93
C PRO A 33 -29.57 12.24 5.02
N ASP A 34 -30.11 11.80 3.88
CA ASP A 34 -31.08 10.69 3.80
C ASP A 34 -30.40 9.30 3.83
N GLY A 35 -29.07 9.24 3.92
CA GLY A 35 -28.28 8.02 3.91
C GLY A 35 -27.96 7.47 2.52
N SER A 36 -28.46 8.10 1.45
CA SER A 36 -28.08 7.74 0.09
C SER A 36 -26.61 8.10 -0.19
N THR A 37 -26.02 7.46 -1.19
CA THR A 37 -24.61 7.70 -1.54
C THR A 37 -24.43 7.98 -3.02
N SER A 38 -23.61 8.97 -3.35
CA SER A 38 -23.22 9.31 -4.73
C SER A 38 -21.71 9.23 -4.93
N PRO A 39 -21.21 8.89 -6.13
CA PRO A 39 -19.76 8.85 -6.39
C PRO A 39 -19.10 10.23 -6.23
N VAL A 40 -17.95 10.28 -5.54
CA VAL A 40 -17.10 11.48 -5.52
C VAL A 40 -16.35 11.58 -6.85
N GLN A 41 -16.51 12.67 -7.58
CA GLN A 41 -15.83 12.87 -8.86
C GLN A 41 -14.47 13.54 -8.68
N VAL A 42 -13.49 13.09 -9.45
CA VAL A 42 -12.25 13.84 -9.70
C VAL A 42 -12.55 14.86 -10.79
N ILE A 43 -12.34 16.13 -10.47
CA ILE A 43 -12.57 17.27 -11.36
C ILE A 43 -11.22 17.88 -11.72
N ARG A 44 -10.97 18.02 -13.03
CA ARG A 44 -9.86 18.79 -13.58
C ARG A 44 -10.28 20.24 -13.77
N HIS A 45 -9.49 21.18 -13.27
CA HIS A 45 -9.76 22.62 -13.38
C HIS A 45 -8.48 23.46 -13.32
N GLY A 46 -8.60 24.73 -13.68
CA GLY A 46 -7.51 25.71 -13.59
C GLY A 46 -7.47 26.40 -12.23
N ILE A 47 -6.28 26.57 -11.68
CA ILE A 47 -6.00 27.35 -10.47
C ILE A 47 -4.93 28.40 -10.74
N ARG A 48 -4.98 29.49 -9.98
CA ARG A 48 -3.92 30.50 -9.96
C ARG A 48 -3.15 30.37 -8.65
N GLY A 49 -2.01 29.71 -8.70
CA GLY A 49 -1.07 29.58 -7.59
C GLY A 49 -0.14 30.79 -7.46
N THR A 50 0.64 30.78 -6.38
CA THR A 50 1.71 31.73 -6.11
C THR A 50 3.05 31.03 -6.34
N GLN A 51 3.96 31.65 -7.09
CA GLN A 51 5.30 31.14 -7.31
C GLN A 51 6.14 31.32 -6.03
N ASN A 52 6.35 30.24 -5.28
CA ASN A 52 7.04 30.24 -3.98
C ASN A 52 8.45 29.63 -4.02
N THR A 53 8.95 29.26 -5.20
CA THR A 53 10.32 28.74 -5.35
C THR A 53 11.29 29.89 -5.53
N ASN A 54 12.40 29.87 -4.78
CA ASN A 54 13.55 30.71 -5.12
C ASN A 54 14.03 30.29 -6.51
N GLN A 55 13.87 31.15 -7.51
CA GLN A 55 14.64 30.98 -8.74
C GLN A 55 16.10 31.21 -8.35
N ASP A 56 16.97 30.24 -8.59
CA ASP A 56 18.40 30.37 -8.37
C ASP A 56 18.91 31.51 -9.26
N GLY A 57 18.92 32.72 -8.69
CA GLY A 57 19.70 33.82 -9.22
C GLY A 57 21.15 33.42 -9.08
N ASN A 58 21.85 33.31 -10.22
CA ASN A 58 23.30 33.19 -10.24
C ASN A 58 23.87 34.32 -9.37
N LYS A 59 24.43 33.98 -8.20
CA LYS A 59 24.86 34.95 -7.18
C LYS A 59 26.01 35.87 -7.63
N GLU A 60 26.57 35.66 -8.82
CA GLU A 60 27.75 36.38 -9.29
C GLU A 60 27.48 37.54 -10.27
N THR A 61 26.26 37.76 -10.77
CA THR A 61 26.04 38.77 -11.83
C THR A 61 24.88 39.76 -11.65
N SER A 62 24.20 39.80 -10.49
CA SER A 62 23.11 40.75 -10.29
C SER A 62 23.60 42.12 -9.78
N THR A 63 24.06 42.97 -10.69
CA THR A 63 24.15 44.41 -10.45
C THR A 63 22.75 45.01 -10.47
N THR A 64 22.42 45.75 -9.40
CA THR A 64 21.18 46.49 -9.21
C THR A 64 20.95 47.48 -10.35
N GLY A 65 20.04 47.16 -11.27
CA GLY A 65 19.64 48.07 -12.35
C GLY A 65 18.60 47.54 -13.35
N THR A 66 18.44 46.22 -13.50
CA THR A 66 17.52 45.61 -14.49
C THR A 66 16.77 44.39 -13.94
N ALA A 67 16.32 44.45 -12.69
CA ALA A 67 15.46 43.39 -12.15
C ALA A 67 14.05 43.52 -12.74
N GLU A 68 13.77 42.80 -13.83
CA GLU A 68 12.40 42.54 -14.25
C GLU A 68 11.62 42.00 -13.05
N ARG A 69 10.43 42.56 -12.82
CA ARG A 69 9.57 42.19 -11.70
C ARG A 69 9.20 40.71 -11.89
N VAL A 70 9.78 39.82 -11.08
CA VAL A 70 9.53 38.37 -11.19
C VAL A 70 8.03 38.14 -11.07
N GLU A 71 7.43 37.54 -12.11
CA GLU A 71 6.00 37.28 -12.15
C GLU A 71 5.64 36.24 -11.08
N VAL A 72 4.94 36.69 -10.03
CA VAL A 72 4.58 35.86 -8.86
C VAL A 72 3.37 34.95 -9.13
N SER A 73 2.67 35.18 -10.25
CA SER A 73 1.47 34.45 -10.64
C SER A 73 1.83 33.14 -11.35
N GLN A 74 1.37 32.00 -10.82
CA GLN A 74 1.59 30.70 -11.43
C GLN A 74 0.25 30.05 -11.80
N ILE A 75 -0.16 30.18 -13.06
CA ILE A 75 -1.37 29.52 -13.56
C ILE A 75 -1.07 28.04 -13.78
N GLN A 76 -1.91 27.18 -13.22
CA GLN A 76 -1.74 25.73 -13.29
C GLN A 76 -3.08 25.04 -13.53
N ILE A 77 -3.03 23.85 -14.12
CA ILE A 77 -4.16 22.93 -14.20
C ILE A 77 -3.91 21.83 -13.15
N THR A 78 -4.95 21.48 -12.39
CA THR A 78 -4.88 20.44 -11.36
C THR A 78 -6.14 19.59 -11.38
N ASP A 79 -6.05 18.41 -10.76
CA ASP A 79 -7.21 17.63 -10.40
C ASP A 79 -7.52 17.80 -8.90
N SER A 80 -8.80 17.83 -8.52
CA SER A 80 -9.27 17.79 -7.14
C SER A 80 -10.50 16.90 -7.00
N ALA A 81 -10.73 16.34 -5.81
CA ALA A 81 -11.94 15.60 -5.49
C ALA A 81 -12.61 16.25 -4.27
N ARG A 82 -13.92 16.50 -4.35
CA ARG A 82 -14.70 17.10 -3.27
C ARG A 82 -16.00 16.34 -3.08
N LEU A 83 -16.46 16.29 -1.83
CA LEU A 83 -17.80 15.81 -1.54
C LEU A 83 -18.85 16.69 -2.19
N ASP A 84 -20.06 16.14 -2.26
CA ASP A 84 -21.25 16.90 -2.64
C ASP A 84 -21.51 18.05 -1.66
N CYS A 85 -22.18 19.11 -2.13
CA CYS A 85 -22.49 20.27 -1.29
C CYS A 85 -23.50 19.98 -0.17
N GLU A 86 -24.26 18.89 -0.27
CA GLU A 86 -25.18 18.44 0.78
C GLU A 86 -24.62 17.27 1.60
N ALA A 87 -23.43 16.75 1.26
CA ALA A 87 -22.85 15.61 1.93
C ALA A 87 -22.60 15.87 3.42
N VAL A 88 -22.87 14.83 4.22
CA VAL A 88 -22.62 14.81 5.67
C VAL A 88 -21.39 14.00 6.04
N ALA A 89 -20.93 13.11 5.15
CA ALA A 89 -19.74 12.28 5.36
C ALA A 89 -19.12 11.80 4.03
N LEU A 90 -17.88 11.32 4.10
CA LEU A 90 -17.26 10.50 3.06
C LEU A 90 -17.44 9.03 3.42
N GLU A 91 -17.82 8.19 2.47
CA GLU A 91 -17.68 6.73 2.57
C GLU A 91 -16.63 6.21 1.59
N VAL A 92 -15.73 5.35 2.04
CA VAL A 92 -14.75 4.68 1.18
C VAL A 92 -14.95 3.18 1.26
N ARG A 93 -15.07 2.50 0.10
CA ARG A 93 -15.43 1.07 0.02
C ARG A 93 -14.43 0.27 -0.82
N PHE A 94 -14.05 -0.92 -0.35
CA PHE A 94 -13.29 -1.90 -1.14
C PHE A 94 -13.58 -3.33 -0.68
N ASP A 95 -13.29 -4.29 -1.55
CA ASP A 95 -13.37 -5.71 -1.23
C ASP A 95 -11.97 -6.30 -1.06
N LEU A 96 -11.85 -7.24 -0.13
CA LEU A 96 -10.64 -8.00 0.15
C LEU A 96 -10.95 -9.50 0.08
N ARG A 97 -10.11 -10.24 -0.63
CA ARG A 97 -10.10 -11.70 -0.64
C ARG A 97 -8.69 -12.21 -0.43
N MET A 98 -8.56 -13.30 0.33
CA MET A 98 -7.30 -13.98 0.56
C MET A 98 -7.13 -15.13 -0.45
N LEU A 99 -5.89 -15.34 -0.88
CA LEU A 99 -5.46 -16.50 -1.65
C LEU A 99 -4.58 -17.39 -0.78
N ASP A 100 -4.59 -18.68 -1.08
CA ASP A 100 -3.76 -19.66 -0.41
C ASP A 100 -2.27 -19.30 -0.45
N LEU A 101 -1.61 -19.31 0.71
CA LEU A 101 -0.16 -19.12 0.83
C LEU A 101 0.64 -20.19 0.09
N LYS A 102 0.18 -21.44 0.01
CA LYS A 102 0.86 -22.47 -0.79
C LYS A 102 0.85 -22.13 -2.27
N GLY A 103 -0.27 -21.57 -2.73
CA GLY A 103 -0.41 -21.01 -4.06
C GLY A 103 0.44 -19.77 -4.32
N SER A 104 1.06 -19.14 -3.30
CA SER A 104 1.88 -17.94 -3.49
C SER A 104 3.14 -18.21 -4.32
N LEU A 105 3.70 -19.43 -4.31
CA LEU A 105 4.89 -19.78 -5.09
C LEU A 105 4.58 -19.82 -6.60
N PHE A 106 4.72 -18.67 -7.26
CA PHE A 106 4.33 -18.49 -8.66
C PHE A 106 5.40 -18.98 -9.64
N THR A 107 6.68 -18.73 -9.35
CA THR A 107 7.78 -19.19 -10.18
C THR A 107 8.94 -19.64 -9.31
N CYS A 108 9.48 -20.82 -9.60
CA CYS A 108 10.66 -21.37 -8.96
C CYS A 108 11.38 -22.26 -9.98
N ALA A 109 12.47 -21.73 -10.52
CA ALA A 109 13.24 -22.33 -11.60
C ALA A 109 14.75 -22.10 -11.42
N LEU A 110 15.53 -22.92 -12.13
CA LEU A 110 16.99 -22.90 -12.07
C LEU A 110 17.56 -21.60 -12.64
N GLY A 111 18.59 -21.07 -11.98
CA GLY A 111 19.52 -20.14 -12.62
C GLY A 111 20.51 -20.85 -13.54
N LYS A 112 21.18 -20.10 -14.43
CA LYS A 112 22.16 -20.61 -15.42
C LYS A 112 23.27 -21.52 -14.85
N LYS A 113 23.54 -21.47 -13.53
CA LYS A 113 24.61 -22.20 -12.83
C LYS A 113 24.12 -23.15 -11.73
N GLN A 114 22.82 -23.44 -11.61
CA GLN A 114 22.27 -24.27 -10.53
C GLN A 114 21.90 -25.68 -10.98
N LYS A 115 21.97 -26.65 -10.05
CA LYS A 115 21.55 -28.04 -10.27
C LYS A 115 20.07 -28.24 -9.93
N GLY A 116 19.40 -29.18 -10.61
CA GLY A 116 17.98 -29.49 -10.40
C GLY A 116 17.58 -29.79 -8.95
N GLU A 117 18.48 -30.38 -8.17
CA GLU A 117 18.28 -30.71 -6.75
C GLU A 117 18.04 -29.47 -5.87
N GLU A 118 18.64 -28.32 -6.18
CA GLU A 118 18.48 -27.07 -5.40
C GLU A 118 17.05 -26.53 -5.47
N VAL A 119 16.40 -26.66 -6.63
CA VAL A 119 15.00 -26.22 -6.83
C VAL A 119 14.02 -27.16 -6.11
N ALA A 120 14.27 -28.47 -6.18
CA ALA A 120 13.46 -29.45 -5.47
C ALA A 120 13.58 -29.28 -3.94
N GLU A 121 14.80 -29.05 -3.44
CA GLU A 121 15.03 -28.79 -2.01
C GLU A 121 14.36 -27.49 -1.55
N PHE A 122 14.42 -26.42 -2.34
CA PHE A 122 13.74 -25.17 -2.01
C PHE A 122 12.21 -25.35 -1.96
N ARG A 123 11.62 -26.04 -2.94
CA ARG A 123 10.18 -26.33 -2.96
C ARG A 123 9.75 -27.13 -1.73
N ALA A 124 10.50 -28.19 -1.39
CA ALA A 124 10.23 -28.96 -0.17
C ALA A 124 10.36 -28.09 1.09
N SER A 125 11.40 -27.26 1.19
CA SER A 125 11.60 -26.32 2.31
C SER A 125 10.44 -25.31 2.43
N PHE A 126 9.94 -24.81 1.30
CA PHE A 126 8.76 -23.93 1.25
C PHE A 126 7.51 -24.66 1.70
N ASP A 127 7.21 -25.84 1.13
CA ASP A 127 6.04 -26.64 1.49
C ASP A 127 6.05 -27.00 2.98
N GLU A 128 7.18 -27.49 3.49
CA GLU A 128 7.36 -27.79 4.92
C GLU A 128 7.11 -26.56 5.80
N PHE A 129 7.55 -25.36 5.40
CA PHE A 129 7.31 -24.13 6.15
C PHE A 129 5.84 -23.71 6.11
N ILE A 130 5.18 -23.79 4.95
CA ILE A 130 3.76 -23.45 4.81
C ILE A 130 2.88 -24.37 5.66
N GLU A 131 3.11 -25.68 5.65
CA GLU A 131 2.34 -26.62 6.46
C GLU A 131 2.47 -26.31 7.97
N ARG A 132 3.67 -25.94 8.43
CA ARG A 132 3.85 -25.46 9.82
C ARG A 132 3.16 -24.12 10.05
N ALA A 133 3.24 -23.19 9.09
CA ALA A 133 2.64 -21.87 9.20
C ALA A 133 1.10 -21.93 9.32
N TYR A 134 0.42 -22.84 8.63
CA TYR A 134 -1.05 -22.97 8.68
C TYR A 134 -1.62 -23.22 10.07
N SER A 135 -0.88 -23.89 10.93
CA SER A 135 -1.28 -24.21 12.31
C SER A 135 -0.60 -23.32 13.36
N SER A 136 0.21 -22.36 12.93
CA SER A 136 1.03 -21.53 13.80
C SER A 136 0.24 -20.38 14.44
N ALA A 137 0.66 -19.99 15.65
CA ALA A 137 0.20 -18.75 16.26
C ALA A 137 0.71 -17.52 15.50
N GLY A 138 1.87 -17.63 14.83
CA GLY A 138 2.47 -16.58 14.01
C GLY A 138 1.59 -16.16 12.83
N LEU A 139 0.97 -17.11 12.11
CA LEU A 139 0.00 -16.78 11.07
C LEU A 139 -1.23 -16.06 11.63
N GLN A 140 -1.75 -16.53 12.77
CA GLN A 140 -2.88 -15.89 13.44
C GLN A 140 -2.55 -14.46 13.87
N GLU A 141 -1.35 -14.23 14.40
CA GLU A 141 -0.88 -12.90 14.77
C GLU A 141 -0.76 -11.98 13.55
N VAL A 142 -0.12 -12.45 12.47
CA VAL A 142 -0.02 -11.70 11.21
C VAL A 142 -1.41 -11.31 10.69
N ALA A 143 -2.36 -12.24 10.70
CA ALA A 143 -3.73 -12.00 10.25
C ALA A 143 -4.48 -11.00 11.15
N ARG A 144 -4.29 -11.06 12.47
CA ARG A 144 -4.86 -10.09 13.43
C ARG A 144 -4.27 -8.69 13.26
N ARG A 145 -2.98 -8.56 12.95
CA ARG A 145 -2.36 -7.26 12.65
C ARG A 145 -2.93 -6.64 11.36
N ILE A 146 -3.20 -7.46 10.34
CA ILE A 146 -3.89 -7.01 9.13
C ILE A 146 -5.32 -6.57 9.49
N ALA A 147 -6.06 -7.35 10.28
CA ALA A 147 -7.40 -6.99 10.76
C ALA A 147 -7.41 -5.67 11.55
N ARG A 148 -6.42 -5.45 12.43
CA ARG A 148 -6.23 -4.17 13.11
C ARG A 148 -6.05 -3.02 12.12
N ASN A 149 -5.22 -3.18 11.09
CA ASN A 149 -5.04 -2.16 10.07
C ASN A 149 -6.29 -1.92 9.21
N ILE A 150 -7.18 -2.90 9.07
CA ILE A 150 -8.51 -2.70 8.49
C ILE A 150 -9.34 -1.79 9.40
N PHE A 151 -9.50 -2.18 10.68
CA PHE A 151 -10.38 -1.49 11.62
C PHE A 151 -9.88 -0.13 12.09
N ASN A 152 -8.57 0.09 12.20
CA ASN A 152 -7.99 1.39 12.56
C ASN A 152 -8.00 2.40 11.40
N GLY A 153 -8.45 1.99 10.20
CA GLY A 153 -8.60 2.87 9.05
C GLY A 153 -7.27 3.42 8.50
N ARG A 154 -6.11 2.79 8.80
CA ARG A 154 -4.80 3.23 8.29
C ARG A 154 -4.79 3.41 6.77
N TRP A 155 -5.56 2.58 6.06
CA TRP A 155 -5.73 2.61 4.62
C TRP A 155 -6.45 3.85 4.07
N LEU A 156 -7.02 4.71 4.93
CA LEU A 156 -7.62 5.99 4.54
C LEU A 156 -6.58 7.12 4.35
N TRP A 157 -5.33 6.89 4.78
CA TRP A 157 -4.20 7.84 4.65
C TRP A 157 -4.56 9.24 5.14
N ARG A 158 -4.36 10.27 4.32
CA ARG A 158 -4.62 11.68 4.66
C ARG A 158 -6.08 11.94 5.06
N ASN A 159 -7.04 11.17 4.54
CA ASN A 159 -8.44 11.33 4.94
C ASN A 159 -8.64 10.96 6.42
N ARG A 160 -7.88 9.97 6.93
CA ARG A 160 -7.90 9.58 8.35
C ARG A 160 -7.48 10.71 9.27
N THR A 161 -6.46 11.48 8.90
CA THR A 161 -5.93 12.56 9.75
C THR A 161 -6.83 13.78 9.82
N LEU A 162 -7.78 13.89 8.90
CA LEU A 162 -8.69 15.05 8.80
C LEU A 162 -10.06 14.77 9.43
N ALA A 163 -10.46 13.50 9.53
CA ALA A 163 -11.75 13.13 10.08
C ALA A 163 -11.76 13.24 11.61
N CYS A 164 -12.84 13.76 12.16
CA CYS A 164 -13.07 13.80 13.60
C CYS A 164 -13.75 12.53 14.13
N ALA A 165 -14.41 11.77 13.26
CA ALA A 165 -14.97 10.46 13.57
C ALA A 165 -14.85 9.52 12.37
N ILE A 166 -14.52 8.25 12.61
CA ILE A 166 -14.38 7.24 11.57
C ILE A 166 -14.99 5.93 12.05
N THR A 167 -16.04 5.48 11.39
CA THR A 167 -16.63 4.16 11.63
C THR A 167 -16.22 3.21 10.52
N VAL A 168 -15.49 2.14 10.85
CA VAL A 168 -15.15 1.07 9.91
C VAL A 168 -16.13 -0.08 10.06
N ARG A 169 -16.70 -0.52 8.95
CA ARG A 169 -17.59 -1.68 8.83
C ARG A 169 -16.93 -2.75 7.96
N VAL A 170 -16.92 -3.98 8.46
CA VAL A 170 -16.47 -5.17 7.72
C VAL A 170 -17.62 -6.16 7.67
N THR A 171 -18.05 -6.53 6.47
CA THR A 171 -19.08 -7.54 6.24
C THR A 171 -18.44 -8.76 5.59
N ASN A 172 -18.55 -9.93 6.21
CA ASN A 172 -18.06 -11.16 5.61
C ASN A 172 -19.03 -11.70 4.53
N ALA A 173 -18.67 -12.83 3.93
CA ALA A 173 -19.50 -13.47 2.91
C ALA A 173 -20.81 -14.07 3.44
N ASN A 174 -20.94 -14.26 4.75
CA ASN A 174 -22.16 -14.75 5.41
C ASN A 174 -23.03 -13.59 5.92
N ASP A 175 -22.82 -12.37 5.42
CA ASP A 175 -23.48 -11.13 5.84
C ASP A 175 -23.32 -10.77 7.33
N LYS A 176 -22.39 -11.41 8.04
CA LYS A 176 -22.04 -11.00 9.41
C LYS A 176 -21.24 -9.72 9.36
N VAL A 177 -21.67 -8.75 10.17
CA VAL A 177 -21.14 -7.40 10.22
C VAL A 177 -20.32 -7.20 11.49
N TYR A 178 -19.16 -6.59 11.33
CA TYR A 178 -18.32 -6.08 12.41
C TYR A 178 -18.16 -4.57 12.24
N THR A 179 -18.27 -3.80 13.32
CA THR A 179 -18.19 -2.34 13.28
C THR A 179 -17.33 -1.84 14.43
N GLN A 180 -16.43 -0.90 14.15
CA GLN A 180 -15.51 -0.32 15.13
C GLN A 180 -15.29 1.18 14.87
N ASP A 181 -15.04 1.93 15.94
CA ASP A 181 -14.46 3.27 15.86
C ASP A 181 -12.96 3.16 15.56
N ALA A 182 -12.55 3.66 14.39
CA ALA A 182 -11.18 3.54 13.90
C ALA A 182 -10.20 4.47 14.63
N LEU A 183 -10.69 5.56 15.23
CA LEU A 183 -9.85 6.51 15.98
C LEU A 183 -9.52 5.98 17.37
N ALA A 184 -10.36 5.11 17.93
CA ALA A 184 -10.11 4.41 19.19
C ALA A 184 -9.07 3.28 19.09
N ILE A 185 -8.71 2.84 17.87
CA ILE A 185 -7.79 1.72 17.66
C ILE A 185 -6.40 2.24 17.29
N SER A 186 -5.38 1.71 17.97
CA SER A 186 -3.98 2.08 17.72
C SER A 186 -3.54 1.78 16.29
N THR A 187 -2.74 2.69 15.74
CA THR A 187 -2.04 2.47 14.48
C THR A 187 -0.61 1.99 14.69
N SER A 188 -0.04 2.14 15.88
CA SER A 188 1.37 1.82 16.16
C SER A 188 1.57 0.57 17.01
N GLN A 189 0.53 0.10 17.70
CA GLN A 189 0.61 -1.01 18.66
C GLN A 189 -0.27 -2.19 18.22
N PHE A 190 0.29 -3.39 18.37
CA PHE A 190 -0.34 -4.67 18.07
C PHE A 190 -0.38 -5.52 19.35
N GLY A 191 -1.47 -6.26 19.56
CA GLY A 191 -1.81 -6.90 20.84
C GLY A 191 -3.15 -6.40 21.38
N ASP A 192 -3.69 -7.05 22.42
CA ASP A 192 -4.98 -6.68 23.04
C ASP A 192 -6.10 -6.46 22.00
N TYR A 193 -6.26 -7.44 21.12
CA TYR A 193 -7.23 -7.37 20.02
C TYR A 193 -8.67 -7.48 20.52
N SER A 194 -9.57 -6.70 19.94
CA SER A 194 -11.00 -6.82 20.19
C SER A 194 -11.57 -8.13 19.62
N ALA A 195 -12.76 -8.53 20.07
CA ALA A 195 -13.46 -9.69 19.51
C ALA A 195 -13.72 -9.57 18.01
N ALA A 196 -13.94 -8.34 17.50
CA ALA A 196 -14.09 -8.07 16.08
C ALA A 196 -12.76 -8.26 15.31
N GLU A 197 -11.65 -7.75 15.85
CA GLU A 197 -10.31 -7.92 15.27
C GLU A 197 -9.90 -9.39 15.23
N ILE A 198 -10.18 -10.14 16.30
CA ILE A 198 -9.92 -11.59 16.36
C ILE A 198 -10.78 -12.32 15.33
N SER A 199 -12.08 -12.01 15.24
CA SER A 199 -12.99 -12.68 14.30
C SER A 199 -12.59 -12.44 12.84
N VAL A 200 -12.27 -11.20 12.48
CA VAL A 200 -11.80 -10.87 11.12
C VAL A 200 -10.40 -11.43 10.86
N GLY A 201 -9.52 -11.42 11.87
CA GLY A 201 -8.20 -12.05 11.79
C GLY A 201 -8.29 -13.55 11.49
N ASN A 202 -9.22 -14.26 12.13
CA ASN A 202 -9.45 -15.69 11.86
C ASN A 202 -9.92 -15.92 10.41
N ILE A 203 -10.85 -15.10 9.89
CA ILE A 203 -11.30 -15.18 8.49
C ILE A 203 -10.12 -14.95 7.51
N ILE A 204 -9.24 -13.99 7.82
CA ILE A 204 -8.03 -13.73 7.03
C ILE A 204 -7.10 -14.95 7.07
N ALA A 205 -6.83 -15.50 8.25
CA ALA A 205 -5.97 -16.67 8.39
C ALA A 205 -6.54 -17.91 7.66
N GLU A 206 -7.83 -18.19 7.81
CA GLU A 206 -8.51 -19.28 7.10
C GLU A 206 -8.39 -19.14 5.58
N GLY A 207 -8.59 -17.94 5.05
CA GLY A 207 -8.43 -17.68 3.62
C GLY A 207 -6.99 -17.85 3.13
N LEU A 208 -5.99 -17.47 3.94
CA LEU A 208 -4.58 -17.69 3.67
C LEU A 208 -4.17 -19.17 3.74
N CYS A 209 -4.93 -20.00 4.47
CA CYS A 209 -4.82 -21.45 4.48
C CYS A 209 -5.56 -22.15 3.32
N GLY A 210 -6.08 -21.38 2.35
CA GLY A 210 -6.76 -21.91 1.17
C GLY A 210 -8.25 -22.19 1.35
N ASN A 211 -8.87 -21.79 2.48
CA ASN A 211 -10.33 -21.81 2.59
C ASN A 211 -10.93 -20.73 1.69
N THR A 212 -11.47 -21.17 0.55
CA THR A 212 -12.09 -20.26 -0.45
C THR A 212 -13.57 -20.02 -0.19
N THR A 213 -14.18 -20.78 0.72
CA THR A 213 -15.59 -20.60 1.07
C THR A 213 -15.73 -19.49 2.09
N ALA A 214 -16.51 -18.48 1.75
CA ALA A 214 -16.94 -17.42 2.65
C ALA A 214 -15.86 -16.48 3.25
N THR A 215 -14.69 -16.36 2.61
CA THR A 215 -13.58 -15.51 3.12
C THR A 215 -13.50 -14.11 2.49
N THR A 216 -14.39 -13.75 1.55
CA THR A 216 -14.47 -12.38 1.03
C THR A 216 -14.95 -11.42 2.12
N LEU A 217 -14.24 -10.30 2.26
CA LEU A 217 -14.56 -9.20 3.17
C LEU A 217 -14.94 -7.96 2.36
N ARG A 218 -16.17 -7.47 2.53
CA ARG A 218 -16.62 -6.16 2.05
C ARG A 218 -16.33 -5.13 3.13
N ILE A 219 -15.48 -4.16 2.83
CA ILE A 219 -14.96 -3.21 3.83
C ILE A 219 -15.40 -1.81 3.43
N SER A 220 -15.98 -1.09 4.38
CA SER A 220 -16.26 0.34 4.22
C SER A 220 -15.84 1.14 5.44
N ALA A 221 -15.54 2.42 5.22
CA ALA A 221 -15.37 3.39 6.29
C ALA A 221 -16.19 4.64 6.01
N THR A 222 -16.95 5.09 7.00
CA THR A 222 -17.66 6.37 6.98
C THR A 222 -16.89 7.37 7.83
N LEU A 223 -16.52 8.51 7.24
CA LEU A 223 -15.71 9.56 7.85
C LEU A 223 -16.55 10.84 7.97
N ASP A 224 -16.73 11.31 9.20
CA ASP A 224 -17.22 12.68 9.45
C ASP A 224 -16.00 13.59 9.65
N PHE A 225 -15.94 14.67 8.87
CA PHE A 225 -14.90 15.69 8.98
C PHE A 225 -15.24 16.81 9.97
N GLY A 226 -16.44 16.79 10.58
CA GLY A 226 -16.96 17.86 11.43
C GLY A 226 -17.39 19.09 10.64
N LEU A 227 -17.45 18.96 9.31
CA LEU A 227 -17.83 19.99 8.34
C LEU A 227 -18.98 19.47 7.48
N ARG A 228 -19.73 20.38 6.87
CA ARG A 228 -20.80 20.05 5.91
C ARG A 228 -20.49 20.66 4.55
N GLY A 229 -20.90 19.97 3.50
CA GLY A 229 -20.75 20.38 2.11
C GLY A 229 -19.44 19.97 1.44
N ALA A 230 -18.97 20.79 0.49
CA ALA A 230 -17.95 20.40 -0.50
C ALA A 230 -16.50 20.32 0.04
N VAL A 231 -16.29 19.44 1.02
CA VAL A 231 -15.01 19.13 1.65
C VAL A 231 -14.09 18.44 0.65
N GLU A 232 -12.84 18.90 0.55
CA GLU A 232 -11.82 18.25 -0.28
C GLU A 232 -11.39 16.92 0.34
N VAL A 233 -11.36 15.88 -0.49
CA VAL A 233 -10.95 14.53 -0.11
C VAL A 233 -9.76 14.09 -0.97
N TYR A 234 -9.01 13.11 -0.47
CA TYR A 234 -7.68 12.80 -0.98
C TYR A 234 -7.60 11.37 -1.54
N PRO A 235 -7.97 11.16 -2.82
CA PRO A 235 -7.72 9.91 -3.52
C PRO A 235 -6.21 9.70 -3.79
N SER A 236 -5.86 8.59 -4.45
CA SER A 236 -4.48 8.37 -4.91
C SER A 236 -4.05 9.45 -5.92
N GLN A 237 -2.75 9.76 -5.93
CA GLN A 237 -2.15 10.63 -6.94
C GLN A 237 -1.48 9.77 -8.01
N ASN A 238 -1.59 10.16 -9.28
CA ASN A 238 -0.85 9.52 -10.36
C ASN A 238 0.57 10.09 -10.44
N TYR A 239 1.52 9.23 -10.76
CA TYR A 239 2.83 9.67 -11.24
C TYR A 239 2.78 9.75 -12.76
N VAL A 240 3.23 10.88 -13.31
CA VAL A 240 3.31 11.14 -14.75
C VAL A 240 4.69 11.76 -14.96
N GLU A 241 5.55 11.09 -15.73
CA GLU A 241 6.93 11.51 -15.97
C GLU A 241 6.99 12.81 -16.80
N GLU A 242 6.34 12.80 -17.97
CA GLU A 242 6.29 13.96 -18.87
C GLU A 242 4.96 14.71 -18.69
N LYS A 243 4.86 15.46 -17.59
CA LYS A 243 3.67 16.30 -17.37
C LYS A 243 3.60 17.43 -18.40
N PRO A 244 2.42 17.72 -18.97
CA PRO A 244 2.21 18.94 -19.74
C PRO A 244 2.61 20.17 -18.92
N LYS A 245 3.21 21.16 -19.58
CA LYS A 245 3.61 22.42 -18.93
C LYS A 245 2.41 23.04 -18.22
N GLY A 246 2.59 23.36 -16.93
CA GLY A 246 1.54 23.94 -16.09
C GLY A 246 0.58 22.93 -15.45
N PHE A 247 0.76 21.62 -15.62
CA PHE A 247 -0.07 20.62 -14.95
C PHE A 247 0.55 20.14 -13.63
N ALA A 248 -0.15 20.32 -12.51
CA ALA A 248 0.41 20.12 -11.18
C ALA A 248 0.23 18.69 -10.66
N ARG A 249 -1.03 18.32 -10.37
CA ARG A 249 -1.38 17.16 -9.57
C ARG A 249 -2.46 16.32 -10.25
N PRO A 250 -2.09 15.23 -10.96
CA PRO A 250 -3.08 14.29 -11.47
C PRO A 250 -3.57 13.39 -10.36
N LEU A 251 -4.89 13.23 -10.24
CA LEU A 251 -5.50 12.29 -9.30
C LEU A 251 -5.90 11.00 -10.01
N TYR A 252 -5.89 9.91 -9.24
CA TYR A 252 -6.37 8.62 -9.70
C TYR A 252 -7.90 8.58 -9.62
N ALA A 253 -8.52 8.08 -10.68
CA ALA A 253 -9.96 7.94 -10.82
C ALA A 253 -10.29 6.63 -11.55
N LEU A 254 -11.43 6.04 -11.21
CA LEU A 254 -12.07 4.94 -11.91
C LEU A 254 -12.94 5.46 -13.05
N GLY A 255 -13.10 4.64 -14.08
CA GLY A 255 -13.89 4.98 -15.25
C GLY A 255 -13.11 5.75 -16.31
N VAL A 256 -13.83 6.23 -17.32
CA VAL A 256 -13.26 6.94 -18.46
C VAL A 256 -13.47 8.44 -18.26
N PRO A 257 -12.43 9.28 -18.38
CA PRO A 257 -12.60 10.73 -18.35
C PRO A 257 -13.58 11.20 -19.42
N GLU A 258 -14.39 12.21 -19.12
CA GLU A 258 -15.25 12.87 -20.12
C GLU A 258 -14.39 13.27 -21.33
N PRO A 259 -14.88 13.19 -22.57
CA PRO A 259 -14.11 13.65 -23.72
C PRO A 259 -13.72 15.12 -23.54
N ARG A 260 -12.54 15.49 -24.07
CA ARG A 260 -12.19 16.90 -24.19
C ARG A 260 -13.04 17.43 -25.33
N ASP A 261 -13.89 18.43 -25.09
CA ASP A 261 -14.60 19.07 -26.19
C ASP A 261 -13.54 19.61 -27.17
N SER A 262 -13.51 18.98 -28.34
CA SER A 262 -12.43 19.11 -29.30
C SER A 262 -12.84 19.90 -30.52
N ASN A 263 -14.02 20.55 -30.51
CA ASN A 263 -14.47 21.34 -31.65
C ASN A 263 -13.64 22.63 -31.75
N PRO A 264 -12.68 22.74 -32.70
CA PRO A 264 -11.81 23.90 -32.81
C PRO A 264 -12.55 25.15 -33.31
N GLU A 265 -13.76 24.98 -33.86
CA GLU A 265 -14.58 26.05 -34.44
C GLU A 265 -15.48 26.74 -33.40
N ILE A 266 -15.81 26.07 -32.29
CA ILE A 266 -16.61 26.63 -31.21
C ILE A 266 -15.67 27.31 -30.21
N LYS A 267 -15.29 28.56 -30.51
CA LYS A 267 -14.47 29.41 -29.62
C LYS A 267 -15.19 29.87 -28.34
N LEU A 268 -16.49 29.58 -28.22
CA LEU A 268 -17.36 30.01 -27.11
C LEU A 268 -17.53 28.95 -26.00
N ASP A 269 -17.13 27.69 -26.22
CA ASP A 269 -17.29 26.62 -25.22
C ASP A 269 -16.04 26.50 -24.34
N PHE A 270 -15.87 27.47 -23.44
CA PHE A 270 -14.86 27.38 -22.39
C PHE A 270 -15.34 26.40 -21.31
N VAL A 271 -14.83 25.17 -21.35
CA VAL A 271 -15.06 24.18 -20.29
C VAL A 271 -14.16 24.50 -19.10
N ALA A 272 -14.72 25.18 -18.09
CA ALA A 272 -14.00 25.56 -16.86
C ALA A 272 -13.53 24.35 -16.03
N THR A 273 -14.28 23.25 -16.11
CA THR A 273 -14.04 22.02 -15.34
C THR A 273 -14.36 20.78 -16.16
N ARG A 274 -13.61 19.69 -15.97
CA ARG A 274 -13.85 18.41 -16.67
C ARG A 274 -13.86 17.25 -15.68
N VAL A 275 -14.83 16.35 -15.77
CA VAL A 275 -14.86 15.14 -14.94
C VAL A 275 -13.84 14.13 -15.46
N MET A 276 -12.94 13.70 -14.58
CA MET A 276 -11.90 12.72 -14.89
C MET A 276 -12.29 11.30 -14.49
N GLY A 277 -13.33 11.14 -13.67
CA GLY A 277 -13.87 9.86 -13.22
C GLY A 277 -14.08 9.81 -11.71
N HIS A 278 -14.44 8.64 -11.20
CA HIS A 278 -14.77 8.40 -9.81
C HIS A 278 -13.51 8.27 -8.93
N ALA A 279 -13.36 9.15 -7.95
CA ALA A 279 -12.21 9.18 -7.04
C ALA A 279 -12.02 7.84 -6.29
N ALA A 280 -10.78 7.38 -6.22
CA ALA A 280 -10.43 6.16 -5.50
C ALA A 280 -9.00 6.16 -4.94
N LEU A 281 -8.76 5.30 -3.95
CA LEU A 281 -7.41 4.87 -3.57
C LEU A 281 -7.06 3.59 -4.33
N ARG A 282 -5.85 3.56 -4.90
CA ARG A 282 -5.33 2.37 -5.60
C ARG A 282 -5.21 1.18 -4.66
N ASP A 283 -5.54 -0.01 -5.14
CA ASP A 283 -5.40 -1.29 -4.45
C ASP A 283 -4.01 -1.46 -3.78
N GLN A 284 -2.92 -1.11 -4.47
CA GLN A 284 -1.55 -1.19 -3.94
C GLN A 284 -1.32 -0.26 -2.74
N LYS A 285 -1.98 0.91 -2.72
CA LYS A 285 -1.89 1.88 -1.64
C LYS A 285 -2.70 1.42 -0.42
N VAL A 286 -3.84 0.78 -0.64
CA VAL A 286 -4.60 0.09 0.42
C VAL A 286 -3.79 -1.08 0.97
N SER A 287 -3.26 -1.94 0.08
CA SER A 287 -2.41 -3.09 0.44
C SER A 287 -1.20 -2.69 1.28
N ASN A 288 -0.49 -1.60 0.90
CA ASN A 288 0.65 -1.07 1.66
C ASN A 288 0.27 -0.71 3.11
N ALA A 289 -0.88 -0.05 3.30
CA ALA A 289 -1.40 0.28 4.62
C ALA A 289 -1.76 -0.97 5.42
N LEU A 290 -2.44 -1.95 4.81
CA LEU A 290 -2.82 -3.19 5.49
C LEU A 290 -1.60 -4.00 5.96
N ARG A 291 -0.53 -4.04 5.16
CA ARG A 291 0.73 -4.74 5.50
C ARG A 291 1.73 -3.88 6.29
N THR A 292 1.32 -2.73 6.82
CA THR A 292 2.12 -1.94 7.77
C THR A 292 2.04 -2.57 9.15
N ILE A 293 2.68 -3.73 9.30
CA ILE A 293 2.61 -4.61 10.48
C ILE A 293 3.98 -5.03 11.00
N ASP A 294 5.06 -4.69 10.29
CA ASP A 294 6.41 -5.11 10.64
C ASP A 294 6.92 -4.29 11.83
N THR A 295 6.93 -4.94 13.00
CA THR A 295 7.56 -4.45 14.23
C THR A 295 8.74 -5.33 14.64
N TRP A 296 9.17 -6.22 13.75
CA TRP A 296 10.16 -7.26 14.03
C TRP A 296 11.52 -6.94 13.42
N TYR A 297 11.72 -5.69 12.99
CA TYR A 297 12.98 -5.23 12.42
C TYR A 297 13.92 -4.76 13.55
N PRO A 298 15.25 -4.90 13.41
CA PRO A 298 16.19 -4.70 14.53
C PRO A 298 16.08 -3.35 15.24
N ALA A 299 15.82 -2.27 14.49
CA ALA A 299 15.70 -0.92 15.03
C ALA A 299 14.31 -0.57 15.59
N TYR A 300 13.37 -1.52 15.63
CA TYR A 300 12.02 -1.25 16.14
C TYR A 300 11.99 -0.80 17.61
N PRO A 301 12.78 -1.39 18.55
CA PRO A 301 12.79 -0.95 19.95
C PRO A 301 13.15 0.54 20.13
N GLU A 302 13.97 1.09 19.23
CA GLU A 302 14.39 2.51 19.27
C GLU A 302 13.37 3.43 18.60
N ILE A 303 12.67 2.93 17.58
CA ILE A 303 11.85 3.77 16.67
C ILE A 303 10.37 3.70 17.02
N GLY A 304 9.90 2.55 17.53
CA GLY A 304 8.54 2.35 18.01
C GLY A 304 7.46 2.54 16.93
N ARG A 305 7.80 2.36 15.65
CA ARG A 305 6.86 2.56 14.54
C ARG A 305 6.79 1.33 13.64
N PRO A 306 5.59 0.77 13.38
CA PRO A 306 5.47 -0.29 12.40
C PRO A 306 5.75 0.25 10.99
N ILE A 307 6.40 -0.57 10.17
CA ILE A 307 6.66 -0.28 8.76
C ILE A 307 5.90 -1.26 7.86
N PRO A 308 5.62 -0.87 6.60
CA PRO A 308 5.14 -1.81 5.60
C PRO A 308 6.14 -2.95 5.45
N VAL A 309 5.64 -4.19 5.45
CA VAL A 309 6.44 -5.38 5.20
C VAL A 309 6.98 -5.30 3.78
N GLU A 310 8.28 -5.06 3.65
CA GLU A 310 9.01 -5.00 2.39
C GLU A 310 10.20 -5.98 2.46
N PRO A 311 10.66 -6.57 1.34
CA PRO A 311 11.74 -7.56 1.36
C PRO A 311 13.05 -7.09 2.02
N ASN A 312 13.36 -5.79 1.94
CA ASN A 312 14.49 -5.15 2.62
C ASN A 312 14.04 -4.11 3.67
N GLY A 313 12.77 -4.14 4.09
CA GLY A 313 12.20 -3.12 4.97
C GLY A 313 12.36 -1.70 4.42
N ALA A 314 12.23 -1.52 3.10
CA ALA A 314 12.33 -0.20 2.48
C ALA A 314 11.18 0.69 2.95
N ASN A 315 11.48 1.91 3.35
CA ASN A 315 10.48 2.85 3.83
C ASN A 315 10.74 4.23 3.22
N LEU A 316 9.73 4.75 2.52
CA LEU A 316 9.83 6.03 1.83
C LEU A 316 9.84 7.21 2.79
N ASP A 317 9.06 7.16 3.87
CA ASP A 317 9.01 8.27 4.84
C ASP A 317 10.36 8.46 5.54
N ALA A 318 11.05 7.37 5.85
CA ALA A 318 12.37 7.36 6.48
C ALA A 318 13.53 7.41 5.47
N GLN A 319 13.25 7.34 4.16
CA GLN A 319 14.24 7.29 3.07
C GLN A 319 15.38 6.26 3.31
N ARG A 320 15.04 5.10 3.89
CA ARG A 320 16.03 4.07 4.24
C ARG A 320 15.48 2.65 4.18
N ARG A 321 16.38 1.67 4.31
CA ARG A 321 16.06 0.24 4.44
C ARG A 321 16.30 -0.20 5.88
N PHE A 322 15.29 -0.79 6.50
CA PHE A 322 15.34 -1.26 7.90
C PHE A 322 15.85 -2.69 8.06
N ARG A 323 15.95 -3.45 6.96
CA ARG A 323 16.44 -4.82 6.95
C ARG A 323 17.57 -4.94 5.94
N ASP A 324 18.78 -5.21 6.42
CA ASP A 324 19.98 -5.33 5.61
C ASP A 324 20.30 -6.83 5.38
N PRO A 325 20.56 -7.26 4.13
CA PRO A 325 21.11 -8.59 3.86
C PRO A 325 22.35 -8.92 4.72
N LYS A 326 23.20 -7.94 5.04
CA LYS A 326 24.40 -8.11 5.88
C LYS A 326 24.08 -8.46 7.33
N THR A 327 22.93 -8.04 7.84
CA THR A 327 22.47 -8.38 9.20
C THR A 327 21.60 -9.64 9.23
N ASN A 328 21.48 -10.35 8.10
CA ASN A 328 20.72 -11.59 7.98
C ASN A 328 19.20 -11.45 8.30
N THR A 329 18.62 -10.27 8.09
CA THR A 329 17.22 -9.97 8.47
C THR A 329 16.28 -9.66 7.30
N SER A 330 16.76 -9.78 6.05
CA SER A 330 15.95 -9.56 4.85
C SER A 330 15.11 -10.80 4.46
N ALA A 331 14.09 -10.59 3.64
CA ALA A 331 13.20 -11.67 3.21
C ALA A 331 13.93 -12.76 2.39
N TRP A 332 14.97 -12.43 1.63
CA TRP A 332 15.81 -13.43 0.94
C TRP A 332 16.54 -14.36 1.92
N ILE A 333 17.04 -13.81 3.02
CA ILE A 333 17.75 -14.59 4.03
C ILE A 333 16.78 -15.55 4.73
N TYR A 334 15.58 -15.09 5.09
CA TYR A 334 14.57 -15.97 5.68
C TYR A 334 14.02 -16.98 4.68
N ALA A 335 13.87 -16.63 3.40
CA ALA A 335 13.49 -17.57 2.36
C ALA A 335 14.49 -18.72 2.22
N GLY A 336 15.80 -18.43 2.33
CA GLY A 336 16.85 -19.45 2.35
C GLY A 336 16.91 -20.28 3.65
N LYS A 337 16.10 -19.96 4.66
CA LYS A 337 16.08 -20.65 5.97
C LYS A 337 14.74 -21.29 6.30
N MET A 338 13.77 -21.29 5.38
CA MET A 338 12.38 -21.72 5.61
C MET A 338 12.25 -23.07 6.34
N ARG A 339 13.00 -24.11 5.94
CA ARG A 339 12.99 -25.43 6.59
C ARG A 339 13.25 -25.37 8.10
N GLY A 340 14.17 -24.51 8.55
CA GLY A 340 14.52 -24.36 9.97
C GLY A 340 13.88 -23.15 10.65
N LEU A 341 13.11 -22.34 9.91
CA LEU A 341 12.46 -21.14 10.44
C LEU A 341 11.20 -21.54 11.18
N ASP A 342 11.13 -21.15 12.45
CA ASP A 342 9.94 -21.26 13.28
C ASP A 342 8.91 -20.19 12.88
N PRO A 343 7.71 -20.57 12.39
CA PRO A 343 6.65 -19.62 12.02
C PRO A 343 6.22 -18.69 13.17
N ASP A 344 6.33 -19.12 14.43
CA ASP A 344 5.92 -18.36 15.60
C ASP A 344 6.97 -17.33 16.06
N SER A 345 8.18 -17.40 15.51
CA SER A 345 9.24 -16.41 15.79
C SER A 345 9.00 -15.09 15.04
N ASP A 346 9.63 -14.01 15.51
CA ASP A 346 9.69 -12.72 14.80
C ASP A 346 10.10 -12.84 13.32
N GLY A 347 11.10 -13.70 13.04
CA GLY A 347 11.53 -13.99 11.68
C GLY A 347 10.51 -14.80 10.88
N GLY A 348 9.82 -15.73 11.53
CA GLY A 348 8.73 -16.52 10.96
C GLY A 348 7.55 -15.65 10.56
N MET A 349 7.04 -14.83 11.47
CA MET A 349 5.95 -13.89 11.22
C MET A 349 6.30 -12.89 10.11
N TYR A 350 7.53 -12.35 10.11
CA TYR A 350 8.00 -11.50 9.02
C TYR A 350 8.05 -12.25 7.67
N MET A 351 8.48 -13.51 7.65
CA MET A 351 8.50 -14.32 6.43
C MET A 351 7.09 -14.65 5.93
N ILE A 352 6.15 -15.02 6.82
CA ILE A 352 4.73 -15.19 6.48
C ILE A 352 4.20 -13.90 5.84
N ALA A 353 4.40 -12.75 6.48
CA ALA A 353 3.95 -11.47 5.95
C ALA A 353 4.61 -11.11 4.61
N SER A 354 5.88 -11.50 4.41
CA SER A 354 6.59 -11.32 3.14
C SER A 354 6.02 -12.19 2.03
N LEU A 355 5.59 -13.41 2.33
CA LEU A 355 4.88 -14.29 1.39
C LEU A 355 3.50 -13.72 1.03
N ILE A 356 2.74 -13.22 2.02
CA ILE A 356 1.44 -12.56 1.79
C ILE A 356 1.59 -11.37 0.82
N ARG A 357 2.64 -10.56 1.00
CA ARG A 357 2.96 -9.44 0.10
C ARG A 357 3.28 -9.94 -1.32
N GLY A 358 4.01 -11.05 -1.43
CA GLY A 358 4.62 -11.51 -2.67
C GLY A 358 5.79 -10.63 -3.13
N GLY A 359 6.32 -10.91 -4.31
CA GLY A 359 7.43 -10.20 -4.93
C GLY A 359 8.37 -11.12 -5.72
N VAL A 360 9.32 -10.51 -6.43
CA VAL A 360 10.39 -11.23 -7.12
C VAL A 360 11.62 -11.32 -6.20
N PHE A 361 12.13 -12.54 -6.03
CA PHE A 361 13.22 -12.89 -5.12
C PHE A 361 14.45 -13.44 -5.87
N SER A 362 14.48 -13.35 -7.19
CA SER A 362 15.65 -13.77 -7.99
C SER A 362 16.91 -13.03 -7.53
N SER A 363 18.00 -13.78 -7.38
CA SER A 363 19.33 -13.20 -7.19
C SER A 363 19.85 -12.70 -8.53
N SER A 364 19.92 -11.38 -8.73
CA SER A 364 20.68 -10.79 -9.83
C SER A 364 22.16 -11.04 -9.58
N THR A 365 22.65 -12.22 -9.97
CA THR A 365 24.09 -12.50 -10.02
C THR A 365 24.63 -11.91 -11.33
N GLU A 366 24.50 -10.60 -11.47
CA GLU A 366 25.42 -9.83 -12.31
C GLU A 366 26.33 -9.10 -11.33
N GLU A 367 27.44 -9.74 -11.00
CA GLU A 367 28.62 -9.03 -10.57
C GLU A 367 28.91 -8.00 -11.67
N LYS A 368 28.62 -6.72 -11.39
CA LYS A 368 29.28 -5.64 -12.11
C LYS A 368 30.77 -5.85 -11.88
N LYS A 369 31.46 -6.44 -12.85
CA LYS A 369 32.91 -6.34 -12.94
C LYS A 369 33.22 -4.84 -12.89
N ASN A 370 34.04 -4.46 -11.92
CA ASN A 370 34.65 -3.13 -11.87
C ASN A 370 35.25 -2.83 -13.25
N GLU A 371 34.72 -1.82 -13.92
CA GLU A 371 35.49 -1.05 -14.89
C GLU A 371 36.48 -0.20 -14.09
N ASP A 372 37.56 -0.84 -13.66
CA ASP A 372 38.86 -0.17 -13.50
C ASP A 372 39.74 -0.74 -14.61
N ALA A 373 39.72 -0.06 -15.75
CA ALA A 373 40.75 -0.16 -16.77
C ALA A 373 41.01 1.24 -17.32
N THR A 374 42.08 1.84 -16.79
CA THR A 374 42.97 2.81 -17.44
C THR A 374 42.39 4.14 -17.92
N GLU A 375 42.72 5.19 -17.17
CA GLU A 375 43.47 6.33 -17.72
C GLU A 375 44.80 6.48 -16.98
#